data_AF-A0A8J8SKR2-F1
#
_entry.id   AF-A0A8J8SKR2-F1
#
_cell.length_a   1.000
_cell.length_b   1.000
_cell.length_c   1.000
_cell.angle_alpha   90.00
_cell.angle_beta   90.00
_cell.angle_gamma   90.00
#
_symmetry.space_group_name_H-M   'P 1'
#
loop_
_entity.id
_entity.type
_entity.pdbx_description
1 polymer ?
#
loop_
_entity_poly.entity_id
_entity_poly.type
_entity_poly.pdbx_seq_one_letter_code
_entity_poly.pdbx_strand_id
1 'polypeptide(L)'
;MSDFNKIPPSDPRSFSDLMADLVRDLADLVRSETRLVKAEISQAASKMAHGAEMLLAGAIILLLAAIVLLQALVAALATWIGPAWAATLVGVVLFVIGGLLMVGGRKTLSTATLIPDRSIAQAQRDGKLVKEQMK
;
A
#
# COMPACT_ATOMS: atom_id res chain seq x y z
N MET A 1 73.87 -24.52 21.84
CA MET A 1 72.39 -24.50 21.99
C MET A 1 71.94 -23.06 21.80
N SER A 2 71.57 -22.58 20.61
CA SER A 2 70.36 -22.85 19.79
C SER A 2 69.07 -22.25 20.36
N ASP A 3 68.98 -20.92 20.44
CA ASP A 3 67.72 -20.19 20.59
C ASP A 3 67.75 -18.90 19.75
N PHE A 4 67.96 -19.06 18.44
CA PHE A 4 67.56 -18.05 17.46
C PHE A 4 66.47 -18.68 16.61
N ASN A 5 65.26 -18.12 16.72
CA ASN A 5 64.23 -18.04 15.69
C ASN A 5 62.83 -18.41 16.19
N LYS A 6 62.17 -17.44 16.84
CA LYS A 6 60.70 -17.34 16.87
C LYS A 6 60.32 -16.00 16.24
N ILE A 7 60.37 -15.94 14.91
CA ILE A 7 59.70 -14.87 14.15
C ILE A 7 58.33 -15.44 13.77
N PRO A 8 57.23 -14.71 14.06
CA PRO A 8 55.87 -15.21 13.97
C PRO A 8 55.52 -15.65 12.54
N PRO A 9 54.61 -16.62 12.36
CA PRO A 9 54.09 -16.94 11.03
C PRO A 9 53.41 -15.69 10.48
N SER A 10 54.07 -15.04 9.52
CA SER A 10 53.47 -14.03 8.66
C SER A 10 52.48 -14.76 7.76
N ASP A 11 51.22 -14.78 8.19
CA ASP A 11 50.11 -15.35 7.44
C ASP A 11 49.89 -14.47 6.19
N PRO A 12 50.27 -14.95 4.99
CA PRO A 12 50.04 -14.20 3.78
C PRO A 12 48.56 -14.35 3.46
N ARG A 13 47.75 -13.37 3.90
CA ARG A 13 46.32 -13.28 3.54
C ARG A 13 46.18 -13.58 2.06
N SER A 14 45.55 -14.72 1.78
CA SER A 14 45.41 -15.25 0.43
C SER A 14 44.43 -14.36 -0.34
N PHE A 15 44.60 -14.24 -1.65
CA PHE A 15 43.58 -13.65 -2.53
C PHE A 15 42.19 -14.30 -2.33
N SER A 16 42.19 -15.56 -1.89
CA SER A 16 40.99 -16.31 -1.47
C SER A 16 40.27 -15.66 -0.27
N ASP A 17 40.98 -15.13 0.72
CA ASP A 17 40.37 -14.50 1.90
C ASP A 17 39.73 -13.16 1.55
N LEU A 18 40.39 -12.36 0.70
CA LEU A 18 39.84 -11.08 0.25
C LEU A 18 38.56 -11.26 -0.58
N MET A 19 38.48 -12.33 -1.38
CA MET A 19 37.26 -12.68 -2.10
C MET A 19 36.16 -13.21 -1.16
N ALA A 20 36.53 -13.99 -0.14
CA ALA A 20 35.58 -14.47 0.86
C ALA A 20 34.99 -13.32 1.68
N ASP A 21 35.79 -12.29 2.00
CA ASP A 21 35.37 -11.08 2.71
C ASP A 21 34.45 -10.22 1.84
N LEU A 22 34.79 -9.97 0.56
CA LEU A 22 33.92 -9.18 -0.33
C LEU A 22 32.55 -9.85 -0.54
N VAL A 23 32.51 -11.18 -0.69
CA VAL A 23 31.24 -11.92 -0.79
C VAL A 23 30.42 -11.79 0.50
N ARG A 24 31.07 -11.76 1.66
CA ARG A 24 30.44 -11.54 2.97
C ARG A 24 29.87 -10.13 3.09
N ASP A 25 30.66 -9.12 2.73
CA ASP A 25 30.24 -7.72 2.75
C ASP A 25 29.06 -7.45 1.80
N LEU A 26 29.07 -8.07 0.61
CA LEU A 26 27.95 -8.01 -0.33
C LEU A 26 26.71 -8.72 0.22
N ALA A 27 26.87 -9.88 0.87
CA ALA A 27 25.76 -10.58 1.51
C ALA A 27 25.15 -9.76 2.65
N ASP A 28 25.99 -9.08 3.43
CA ASP A 28 25.55 -8.19 4.51
C ASP A 28 24.88 -6.92 3.98
N LEU A 29 25.37 -6.35 2.88
CA LEU A 29 24.74 -5.21 2.21
C LEU A 29 23.35 -5.57 1.69
N VAL A 30 23.20 -6.67 0.94
CA VAL A 30 21.90 -7.16 0.45
C VAL A 30 20.95 -7.44 1.61
N ARG A 31 21.45 -8.01 2.71
CA ARG A 31 20.66 -8.23 3.91
C ARG A 31 20.24 -6.92 4.59
N SER A 32 21.06 -5.89 4.53
CA SER A 32 20.72 -4.56 5.05
C SER A 32 19.68 -3.84 4.19
N GLU A 33 19.82 -3.86 2.87
CA GLU A 33 18.85 -3.26 1.94
C GLU A 33 17.50 -3.96 2.04
N THR A 34 17.47 -5.28 2.13
CA THR A 34 16.21 -6.02 2.32
C THR A 34 15.53 -5.70 3.65
N ARG A 35 16.29 -5.43 4.73
CA ARG A 35 15.73 -4.96 5.99
C ARG A 35 15.18 -3.54 5.88
N LEU A 36 15.88 -2.66 5.16
CA LEU A 36 15.44 -1.28 4.95
C LEU A 36 14.18 -1.22 4.10
N VAL A 37 14.14 -1.93 2.97
CA VAL A 37 12.96 -2.04 2.10
C VAL A 37 11.77 -2.61 2.87
N LYS A 38 11.98 -3.66 3.68
CA LYS A 38 10.91 -4.19 4.56
C LYS A 38 10.43 -3.16 5.58
N ALA A 39 11.32 -2.36 6.15
CA ALA A 39 10.96 -1.31 7.10
C ALA A 39 10.17 -0.19 6.43
N GLU A 40 10.57 0.24 5.23
CA GLU A 40 9.88 1.28 4.46
C GLU A 40 8.49 0.81 4.00
N ILE A 41 8.37 -0.42 3.51
CA ILE A 41 7.07 -1.03 3.17
C ILE A 41 6.19 -1.13 4.41
N SER A 42 6.73 -1.58 5.55
CA SER A 42 5.99 -1.66 6.81
C SER A 42 5.51 -0.28 7.28
N GLN A 43 6.36 0.74 7.16
CA GLN A 43 6.02 2.11 7.54
C GLN A 43 4.99 2.73 6.57
N ALA A 44 5.08 2.44 5.28
CA ALA A 44 4.07 2.86 4.29
C ALA A 44 2.73 2.16 4.56
N ALA A 45 2.75 0.85 4.84
CA ALA A 45 1.57 0.07 5.18
C ALA A 45 0.91 0.57 6.47
N SER A 46 1.69 0.86 7.52
CA SER A 46 1.15 1.36 8.78
C SER A 46 0.55 2.76 8.63
N LYS A 47 1.21 3.67 7.91
CA LYS A 47 0.65 5.00 7.59
C LYS A 47 -0.64 4.90 6.79
N MET A 48 -0.69 4.01 5.81
CA MET A 48 -1.91 3.78 5.02
C MET A 48 -3.01 3.17 5.88
N ALA A 49 -2.69 2.23 6.77
CA ALA A 49 -3.65 1.64 7.71
C ALA A 49 -4.22 2.69 8.67
N HIS A 50 -3.37 3.54 9.26
CA HIS A 50 -3.80 4.66 10.10
C HIS A 50 -4.67 5.68 9.32
N GLY A 51 -4.30 5.98 8.07
CA GLY A 51 -5.14 6.82 7.21
C GLY A 51 -6.51 6.19 6.94
N ALA A 52 -6.54 4.88 6.66
CA ALA A 52 -7.76 4.15 6.37
C ALA A 52 -8.70 4.07 7.60
N GLU A 53 -8.18 3.80 8.80
CA GLU A 53 -9.02 3.76 10.01
C GLU A 53 -9.63 5.12 10.34
N MET A 54 -8.87 6.22 10.19
CA MET A 54 -9.40 7.58 10.43
C MET A 54 -10.50 7.93 9.44
N LEU A 55 -10.31 7.57 8.16
CA LEU A 55 -11.34 7.76 7.13
C LEU A 55 -12.58 6.93 7.41
N LEU A 56 -12.42 5.67 7.81
CA LEU A 56 -13.55 4.80 8.17
C LEU A 56 -14.31 5.33 9.40
N ALA A 57 -13.60 5.70 10.47
CA ALA A 57 -14.21 6.27 11.67
C ALA A 57 -14.95 7.58 11.36
N GLY A 58 -14.32 8.48 10.59
CA GLY A 58 -14.94 9.72 10.13
C GLY A 58 -16.17 9.48 9.26
N ALA A 59 -16.12 8.51 8.34
CA ALA A 59 -17.25 8.15 7.49
C ALA A 59 -18.43 7.61 8.31
N ILE A 60 -18.19 6.81 9.34
CA ILE A 60 -19.24 6.33 10.26
C ILE A 60 -19.88 7.50 11.00
N ILE A 61 -19.08 8.42 11.56
CA ILE A 61 -19.61 9.60 12.27
C ILE A 61 -20.43 10.48 11.33
N LEU A 62 -19.93 10.75 10.11
CA LEU A 62 -20.66 11.53 9.11
C LEU A 62 -21.95 10.83 8.67
N LEU A 63 -21.96 9.50 8.55
CA LEU A 63 -23.17 8.75 8.25
C LEU A 63 -24.21 8.89 9.36
N LEU A 64 -23.81 8.79 10.62
CA LEU A 64 -24.71 8.99 11.76
C LEU A 64 -25.27 10.42 11.78
N ALA A 65 -24.42 11.43 11.57
CA ALA A 65 -24.84 12.82 11.48
C ALA A 65 -25.83 13.03 10.31
N ALA A 66 -25.55 12.43 9.15
CA ALA A 66 -26.43 12.50 7.98
C ALA A 66 -27.80 11.86 8.29
N ILE A 67 -27.86 10.72 8.97
CA ILE A 67 -29.13 10.09 9.37
C ILE A 67 -29.95 11.05 10.24
N VAL A 68 -29.34 11.67 11.25
CA VAL A 68 -30.02 12.64 12.13
C VAL A 68 -30.50 13.86 11.34
N LEU A 69 -29.68 14.41 10.45
CA LEU A 69 -30.06 15.53 9.60
C LEU A 69 -31.20 15.18 8.63
N LEU A 70 -31.21 13.96 8.08
CA LEU A 70 -32.28 13.49 7.21
C LEU A 70 -33.59 13.31 7.98
N GLN A 71 -33.55 12.81 9.22
CA GLN A 71 -34.72 12.77 10.10
C GLN A 71 -35.25 14.18 10.38
N ALA A 72 -34.36 15.13 10.69
CA ALA A 72 -34.74 16.53 10.89
C ALA A 72 -35.36 17.15 9.63
N LEU A 73 -34.79 16.87 8.45
CA LEU A 73 -35.32 17.32 7.16
C LEU A 73 -36.72 16.74 6.89
N VAL A 74 -36.90 15.44 7.08
CA VAL A 74 -38.20 14.78 6.91
C VAL A 74 -39.21 15.37 7.90
N ALA A 75 -38.85 15.55 9.18
CA ALA A 75 -39.72 16.16 10.17
C ALA A 75 -40.11 17.60 9.81
N ALA A 76 -39.16 18.40 9.31
CA ALA A 76 -39.44 19.75 8.84
C ALA A 76 -40.40 19.76 7.66
N LEU A 77 -40.18 18.94 6.63
CA LEU A 77 -41.07 18.83 5.47
C LEU A 77 -42.44 18.26 5.84
N ALA A 78 -42.49 17.35 6.81
CA ALA A 78 -43.72 16.71 7.26
C ALA A 78 -44.75 17.74 7.76
N THR A 79 -44.31 18.91 8.24
CA THR A 79 -45.21 20.01 8.65
C THR A 79 -46.02 20.60 7.49
N TRP A 80 -45.57 20.43 6.24
CA TRP A 80 -46.22 20.99 5.05
C TRP A 80 -46.98 19.94 4.24
N ILE A 81 -46.39 18.76 4.04
CA ILE A 81 -46.88 17.73 3.10
C ILE A 81 -47.25 16.40 3.78
N GLY A 82 -47.12 16.32 5.10
CA GLY A 82 -47.36 15.12 5.88
C GLY A 82 -46.16 14.16 5.95
N PRO A 83 -46.07 13.32 7.00
CA PRO A 83 -44.87 12.51 7.26
C PRO A 83 -44.53 11.50 6.18
N ALA A 84 -45.54 10.81 5.63
CA ALA A 84 -45.35 9.77 4.62
C ALA A 84 -44.76 10.36 3.33
N TRP A 85 -45.36 11.44 2.80
CA TRP A 85 -44.90 12.06 1.57
C TRP A 85 -43.55 12.75 1.71
N ALA A 86 -43.27 13.37 2.87
CA ALA A 86 -41.95 13.92 3.16
C ALA A 86 -40.86 12.84 3.13
N ALA A 87 -41.09 11.71 3.80
CA ALA A 87 -40.15 10.60 3.80
C ALA A 87 -39.95 10.01 2.39
N THR A 88 -41.03 9.83 1.62
CA THR A 88 -40.95 9.34 0.24
C THR A 88 -40.15 10.28 -0.66
N LEU A 89 -40.40 11.58 -0.60
CA LEU A 89 -39.70 12.56 -1.45
C LEU A 89 -38.21 12.59 -1.15
N VAL A 90 -37.84 12.70 0.13
CA VAL A 90 -36.42 12.70 0.54
C VAL A 90 -35.75 11.37 0.16
N GLY A 91 -36.43 10.25 0.36
CA GLY A 91 -35.93 8.92 -0.02
C GLY A 91 -35.67 8.77 -1.51
N VAL A 92 -36.60 9.23 -2.37
CA VAL A 92 -36.43 9.17 -3.83
C VAL A 92 -35.27 10.05 -4.29
N VAL A 93 -35.13 11.26 -3.76
CA VAL A 93 -34.01 12.16 -4.10
C VAL A 93 -32.68 11.51 -3.73
N LEU A 94 -32.55 10.96 -2.53
CA LEU A 94 -31.32 10.27 -2.11
C LEU A 94 -31.06 9.00 -2.92
N PHE A 95 -32.10 8.25 -3.28
CA PHE A 95 -31.95 7.05 -4.11
C PHE A 95 -31.34 7.39 -5.48
N VAL A 96 -31.81 8.48 -6.12
CA VAL A 96 -31.25 8.94 -7.40
C VAL A 96 -29.80 9.37 -7.24
N ILE A 97 -29.50 10.20 -6.23
CA ILE A 97 -28.12 10.66 -5.97
C ILE A 97 -27.19 9.47 -5.69
N GLY A 98 -27.61 8.55 -4.82
CA GLY A 98 -26.85 7.35 -4.48
C GLY A 98 -26.63 6.44 -5.68
N GLY A 99 -27.64 6.25 -6.53
CA GLY A 99 -27.52 5.50 -7.77
C GLY A 99 -26.50 6.11 -8.74
N LEU A 100 -26.51 7.44 -8.92
CA LEU A 100 -25.54 8.14 -9.76
C LEU A 100 -24.11 8.01 -9.22
N LEU A 101 -23.93 8.19 -7.91
CA LEU A 101 -22.62 8.02 -7.26
C LEU A 101 -22.11 6.59 -7.37
N MET A 102 -22.98 5.58 -7.22
CA MET A 102 -22.62 4.17 -7.36
C MET A 102 -22.17 3.83 -8.78
N VAL A 103 -22.88 4.34 -9.80
CA VAL A 103 -22.48 4.17 -11.21
C VAL A 103 -21.17 4.89 -11.49
N GLY A 104 -21.00 6.12 -11.01
CA GLY A 104 -19.77 6.89 -11.16
C GLY A 104 -18.57 6.22 -10.49
N GLY A 105 -18.72 5.79 -9.24
CA GLY A 105 -17.67 5.10 -8.48
C GLY A 105 -17.24 3.79 -9.13
N ARG A 106 -18.18 2.98 -9.63
CA ARG A 106 -17.87 1.75 -10.37
C ARG A 106 -17.03 2.03 -11.62
N LYS A 107 -17.34 3.09 -12.37
CA LYS A 107 -16.54 3.49 -13.54
C LYS A 107 -15.13 3.92 -13.14
N THR A 108 -14.98 4.67 -12.05
CA THR A 108 -13.66 5.09 -11.57
C THR A 108 -12.84 3.89 -11.11
N LEU A 109 -13.42 2.95 -10.37
CA LEU A 109 -12.73 1.74 -9.91
C LEU A 109 -12.40 0.78 -11.06
N SER A 110 -13.23 0.69 -12.10
CA SER A 110 -12.92 -0.13 -13.28
C SER A 110 -11.81 0.48 -14.14
N THR A 111 -11.60 1.80 -14.06
CA THR A 111 -10.58 2.53 -14.83
C THR A 111 -9.30 2.75 -14.03
N ALA A 112 -9.40 2.74 -12.70
CA ALA A 112 -8.26 2.72 -11.80
C ALA A 112 -7.64 1.32 -11.84
N THR A 113 -6.78 1.08 -12.82
CA THR A 113 -5.86 -0.05 -12.81
C THR A 113 -4.95 0.13 -11.58
N LEU A 114 -5.36 -0.44 -10.45
CA LEU A 114 -4.59 -0.48 -9.19
C LEU A 114 -3.26 -1.23 -9.36
N ILE A 115 -3.04 -1.81 -10.53
CA ILE A 115 -1.81 -2.44 -10.97
C ILE A 115 -1.29 -1.60 -12.14
N PRO A 116 -0.11 -0.96 -12.05
CA PRO A 116 0.42 -0.20 -13.16
C PRO A 116 0.76 -1.17 -14.29
N ASP A 117 -0.06 -1.19 -15.35
CA ASP A 117 0.15 -2.05 -16.53
C ASP A 117 1.55 -1.88 -17.11
N ARG A 118 2.11 -0.67 -16.99
CA ARG A 118 3.47 -0.33 -17.42
C ARG A 118 4.53 -1.06 -16.60
N SER A 119 4.35 -1.17 -15.28
CA SER A 119 5.28 -1.85 -14.38
C SER A 119 5.26 -3.36 -14.59
N ILE A 120 4.09 -3.95 -14.83
CA ILE A 120 3.99 -5.37 -15.20
C ILE A 120 4.58 -5.63 -16.58
N ALA A 121 4.29 -4.76 -17.57
CA ALA A 121 4.82 -4.93 -18.92
C ALA A 121 6.34 -4.72 -19.01
N GLN A 122 6.94 -3.95 -18.10
CA GLN A 122 8.40 -3.85 -17.98
C GLN A 122 8.99 -5.08 -17.30
N ALA A 123 8.43 -5.53 -16.17
CA ALA A 123 8.87 -6.74 -15.49
C ALA A 123 8.80 -8.00 -16.39
N GLN A 124 7.78 -8.11 -17.25
CA GLN A 124 7.68 -9.21 -18.21
C GLN A 124 8.68 -9.12 -19.37
N ARG A 125 9.05 -7.90 -19.79
CA ARG A 125 10.07 -7.70 -20.83
C ARG A 125 11.45 -8.06 -20.30
N ASP A 126 11.78 -7.62 -19.09
CA ASP A 126 13.07 -7.91 -18.46
C ASP A 126 13.22 -9.42 -18.21
N GLY A 127 12.15 -10.10 -17.77
CA GLY A 127 12.14 -11.56 -17.61
C GLY A 127 12.31 -12.34 -18.92
N LYS A 128 11.89 -11.79 -20.06
CA LYS A 128 12.11 -12.41 -21.39
C LYS A 128 13.55 -12.27 -21.86
N LEU A 129 14.18 -11.13 -21.62
CA LEU A 129 15.58 -10.88 -22.01
C LEU A 129 16.54 -11.81 -21.25
N VAL A 130 16.28 -12.09 -19.97
CA VAL A 130 17.06 -13.06 -19.18
C VAL A 130 16.93 -14.49 -19.73
N LYS A 131 15.75 -14.87 -20.23
CA LYS A 131 15.52 -16.18 -20.85
C LYS A 131 16.21 -16.31 -22.22
N GLU A 132 16.36 -15.23 -22.97
CA GLU A 132 17.06 -15.24 -24.26
C GLU A 132 18.58 -15.31 -24.10
N GLN A 133 19.16 -14.81 -23.02
CA GLN A 133 20.60 -14.93 -22.76
C GLN A 133 21.03 -16.32 -22.23
N MET A 134 20.09 -17.13 -21.75
CA MET A 134 20.38 -18.49 -21.25
C MET A 134 20.19 -19.59 -22.30
N LYS A 135 19.89 -19.22 -23.55
CA LYS A 135 19.71 -20.13 -24.67
C LYS A 135 20.76 -19.86 -25.74
#